data_AF-A0A139BV80-F1
#
_entry.id   AF-A0A139BV80-F1
#
_cell.length_a   1.000
_cell.length_b   1.000
_cell.length_c   1.000
_cell.angle_alpha   90.00
_cell.angle_beta   90.00
_cell.angle_gamma   90.00
#
_symmetry.space_group_name_H-M   'P 1'
#
loop_
_entity.id
_entity.type
_entity.pdbx_description
1 polymer ?
#
loop_
_entity_poly.entity_id
_entity_poly.type
_entity_poly.pdbx_seq_one_letter_code
_entity_poly.pdbx_strand_id
1 'polypeptide(L)'
;MNSVNSEPTPALDAVAIGSIIRDELDRRDKYLEFAQGQIEKDRAYFKHLYNYAVAFLAILVGGAAYFSYTSVNQMRGDIKASADAERTEMKSSVDAELNRDKAEMAALRTQVENTGVEAQITVKKELENVRTEVQKKIANEFRSENITHLIGMAAKERTETELTGVIHSEASKQVAQGIKDQWPVIQKVVEDQTKEAVKALQPTISGAVDKATQDQVHAAVEPIQSQMTAYGDSIRMVNLETLARGDDRGAFDYLFQVAVGSKPESANTDFRKAADSTVGAIIRETEFPLQITQTFKEKQTPEAMKHFMSSPNNEEREAALDNYPQDDKSILPVLIEMIKSDPSISVLHKAVIRFNALTKQSFRFFQSDEILKWWNKNQNSYK
;
A
#
# COMPACT_ATOMS: atom_id res chain seq x y z
N MET A 1 26.36 -26.33 -64.79
CA MET A 1 26.09 -26.98 -63.49
C MET A 1 27.40 -26.97 -62.73
N ASN A 2 27.53 -26.09 -61.72
CA ASN A 2 28.73 -25.96 -60.90
C ASN A 2 28.53 -26.80 -59.63
N SER A 3 29.36 -27.82 -59.45
CA SER A 3 29.38 -28.66 -58.25
C SER A 3 30.25 -27.99 -57.18
N VAL A 4 29.65 -27.68 -56.04
CA VAL A 4 30.30 -27.10 -54.86
C VAL A 4 30.93 -28.24 -54.06
N ASN A 5 32.26 -28.24 -53.93
CA ASN A 5 33.00 -29.14 -53.03
C ASN A 5 32.85 -28.65 -51.59
N SER A 6 32.30 -29.49 -50.73
CA SER A 6 32.22 -29.27 -49.27
C SER A 6 33.38 -29.97 -48.57
N GLU A 7 34.34 -29.18 -48.07
CA GLU A 7 35.49 -29.64 -47.28
C GLU A 7 35.11 -29.93 -45.81
N PRO A 8 35.78 -30.88 -45.13
CA PRO A 8 35.49 -31.26 -43.76
C PRO A 8 36.11 -30.29 -42.73
N THR A 9 35.35 -30.00 -41.68
CA THR A 9 35.65 -29.01 -40.63
C THR A 9 36.80 -29.46 -39.70
N PRO A 10 37.83 -28.62 -39.45
CA PRO A 10 38.91 -28.94 -38.51
C PRO A 10 38.47 -28.75 -37.05
N ALA A 11 39.04 -29.57 -36.15
CA ALA A 11 38.74 -29.52 -34.71
C ALA A 11 39.32 -28.27 -34.05
N LEU A 12 38.50 -27.58 -33.24
CA LEU A 12 38.84 -26.32 -32.55
C LEU A 12 39.99 -26.48 -31.54
N ASP A 13 40.91 -25.51 -31.54
CA ASP A 13 41.98 -25.37 -30.54
C ASP A 13 41.42 -24.97 -29.17
N ALA A 14 41.63 -25.85 -28.18
CA ALA A 14 41.16 -25.69 -26.81
C ALA A 14 41.73 -24.45 -26.10
N VAL A 15 42.89 -23.94 -26.54
CA VAL A 15 43.52 -22.75 -25.95
C VAL A 15 42.76 -21.48 -26.35
N ALA A 16 42.32 -21.39 -27.60
CA ALA A 16 41.51 -20.26 -28.10
C ALA A 16 40.13 -20.22 -27.40
N ILE A 17 39.47 -21.37 -27.27
CA ILE A 17 38.21 -21.50 -26.52
C ILE A 17 38.40 -21.07 -25.06
N GLY A 18 39.51 -21.47 -24.43
CA GLY A 18 39.81 -21.09 -23.04
C GLY A 18 39.98 -19.58 -22.83
N SER A 19 40.53 -18.85 -23.82
CA SER A 19 40.66 -17.40 -23.75
C SER A 19 39.31 -16.67 -23.90
N ILE A 20 38.44 -17.14 -24.80
CA ILE A 20 37.11 -16.57 -25.01
C ILE A 20 36.22 -16.80 -23.77
N ILE A 21 36.30 -17.97 -23.15
CA ILE A 21 35.55 -18.27 -21.92
C ILE A 21 36.01 -17.37 -20.77
N ARG A 22 37.31 -17.07 -20.65
CA ARG A 22 37.80 -16.12 -19.62
C ARG A 22 37.36 -14.70 -19.89
N ASP A 23 37.42 -14.23 -21.14
CA ASP A 23 36.96 -12.89 -21.51
C ASP A 23 35.45 -12.71 -21.24
N GLU A 24 34.65 -13.77 -21.46
CA GLU A 24 33.20 -13.74 -21.19
C GLU A 24 32.90 -13.81 -19.68
N LEU A 25 33.70 -14.54 -18.90
CA LEU A 25 33.64 -14.55 -17.43
C LEU A 25 33.99 -13.18 -16.85
N ASP A 26 35.07 -12.54 -17.31
CA ASP A 26 35.47 -11.20 -16.90
C ASP A 26 34.39 -10.15 -17.25
N ARG A 27 33.70 -10.33 -18.38
CA ARG A 27 32.56 -9.48 -18.77
C ARG A 27 31.38 -9.63 -17.82
N ARG A 28 31.03 -10.88 -17.48
CA ARG A 28 29.96 -11.19 -16.53
C ARG A 28 30.26 -10.65 -15.13
N ASP A 29 31.50 -10.76 -14.68
CA ASP A 29 31.92 -10.22 -13.39
C ASP A 29 31.82 -8.69 -13.35
N LYS A 30 32.18 -8.00 -14.44
CA LYS A 30 31.94 -6.54 -14.56
C LYS A 30 30.46 -6.15 -14.55
N TYR A 31 29.58 -6.95 -15.17
CA TYR A 31 28.13 -6.71 -15.11
C TYR A 31 27.57 -6.94 -13.71
N LEU A 32 28.06 -7.94 -12.99
CA LEU A 32 27.70 -8.19 -11.60
C LEU A 32 28.16 -7.04 -10.69
N GLU A 33 29.38 -6.54 -10.89
CA GLU A 33 29.91 -5.39 -10.13
C GLU A 33 29.10 -4.11 -10.42
N PHE A 34 28.72 -3.88 -11.69
CA PHE A 34 27.83 -2.77 -12.05
C PHE A 34 26.43 -2.89 -11.43
N ALA A 35 25.83 -4.08 -11.46
CA ALA A 35 24.52 -4.33 -10.87
C ALA A 35 24.55 -4.18 -9.34
N GLN A 36 25.58 -4.69 -8.67
CA GLN A 36 25.81 -4.48 -7.24
C GLN A 36 26.00 -3.00 -6.91
N GLY A 37 26.73 -2.26 -7.74
CA GLY A 37 26.92 -0.82 -7.58
C GLY A 37 25.62 0.00 -7.76
N GLN A 38 24.70 -0.44 -8.63
CA GLN A 38 23.38 0.19 -8.75
C GLN A 38 22.48 -0.13 -7.55
N ILE A 39 22.48 -1.39 -7.08
CA ILE A 39 21.74 -1.80 -5.88
C ILE A 39 22.20 -1.00 -4.65
N GLU A 40 23.50 -0.74 -4.50
CA GLU A 40 24.02 0.11 -3.42
C GLU A 40 23.58 1.57 -3.54
N LYS A 41 23.54 2.12 -4.77
CA LYS A 41 23.05 3.48 -5.01
C LYS A 41 21.56 3.61 -4.72
N ASP A 42 20.75 2.64 -5.15
CA ASP A 42 19.32 2.60 -4.87
C ASP A 42 19.08 2.47 -3.36
N ARG A 43 19.83 1.59 -2.67
CA ARG A 43 19.77 1.45 -1.22
C ARG A 43 20.13 2.76 -0.50
N ALA A 44 21.14 3.48 -0.98
CA ALA A 44 21.53 4.77 -0.42
C ALA A 44 20.45 5.84 -0.66
N TYR A 45 19.84 5.86 -1.84
CA TYR A 45 18.74 6.75 -2.19
C TYR A 45 17.50 6.50 -1.32
N PHE A 46 17.07 5.25 -1.17
CA PHE A 46 15.94 4.88 -0.30
C PHE A 46 16.22 5.17 1.18
N LYS A 47 17.46 4.98 1.64
CA LYS A 47 17.86 5.36 3.00
C LYS A 47 17.73 6.87 3.22
N HIS A 48 18.07 7.69 2.23
CA HIS A 48 17.85 9.14 2.29
C HIS A 48 16.37 9.49 2.28
N LEU A 49 15.56 8.87 1.41
CA LEU A 49 14.11 9.08 1.34
C LEU A 49 13.42 8.75 2.68
N TYR A 50 13.80 7.61 3.28
CA TYR A 50 13.30 7.18 4.59
C TYR A 50 13.72 8.15 5.70
N ASN A 51 14.97 8.62 5.71
CA ASN A 51 15.41 9.62 6.67
C ASN A 51 14.62 10.94 6.54
N TYR A 52 14.26 11.37 5.32
CA TYR A 52 13.41 12.54 5.12
C TYR A 52 11.97 12.32 5.60
N ALA A 53 11.39 11.14 5.34
CA ALA A 53 10.06 10.79 5.82
C ALA A 53 10.00 10.74 7.36
N VAL A 54 11.00 10.13 8.01
CA VAL A 54 11.14 10.11 9.47
C VAL A 54 11.33 11.52 10.04
N ALA A 55 12.15 12.37 9.40
CA ALA A 55 12.34 13.76 9.82
C ALA A 55 11.06 14.59 9.69
N PHE A 56 10.31 14.41 8.59
CA PHE A 56 9.02 15.08 8.38
C PHE A 56 7.97 14.65 9.43
N LEU A 57 7.87 13.35 9.71
CA LEU A 57 7.00 12.83 10.77
C LEU A 57 7.42 13.34 12.16
N ALA A 58 8.72 13.42 12.44
CA ALA A 58 9.23 13.97 13.70
C ALA A 58 8.89 15.46 13.86
N ILE A 59 8.87 16.24 12.78
CA ILE A 59 8.43 17.65 12.78
C ILE A 59 6.92 17.76 13.03
N LEU A 60 6.10 16.91 12.39
CA LEU A 60 4.65 16.88 12.62
C LEU A 60 4.30 16.50 14.06
N VAL A 61 4.93 15.45 14.60
CA VAL A 61 4.76 15.03 16.00
C VAL A 61 5.32 16.08 16.96
N GLY A 62 6.44 16.72 16.63
CA GLY A 62 6.99 17.84 17.40
C GLY A 62 6.09 19.08 17.42
N GLY A 63 5.42 19.38 16.32
CA GLY A 63 4.42 20.45 16.22
C GLY A 63 3.15 20.15 17.00
N ALA A 64 2.67 18.90 16.98
CA ALA A 64 1.55 18.45 17.80
C ALA A 64 1.89 18.42 19.31
N ALA A 65 3.14 18.08 19.66
CA ALA A 65 3.63 18.06 21.03
C ALA A 65 3.70 19.44 21.69
N TYR A 66 3.84 20.52 20.91
CA TYR A 66 3.81 21.90 21.40
C TYR A 66 2.42 22.29 21.97
N PHE A 67 1.35 21.57 21.63
CA PHE A 67 -0.03 21.87 22.05
C PHE A 67 -0.59 20.98 23.18
N SER A 68 0.14 20.00 23.72
CA SER A 68 -0.35 19.18 24.85
C SER A 68 0.78 18.51 25.62
N TYR A 69 1.19 19.09 26.76
CA TYR A 69 2.47 18.78 27.40
C TYR A 69 2.50 17.52 28.31
N THR A 70 1.42 16.75 28.47
CA THR A 70 1.41 15.62 29.42
C THR A 70 1.04 14.25 28.83
N SER A 71 0.24 14.13 27.77
CA SER A 71 -0.03 12.81 27.13
C SER A 71 1.03 12.36 26.11
N VAL A 72 1.89 13.30 25.68
CA VAL A 72 2.85 13.08 24.58
C VAL A 72 4.00 12.14 24.96
N ASN A 73 4.47 12.13 26.22
CA ASN A 73 5.58 11.23 26.58
C ASN A 73 5.18 9.75 26.56
N GLN A 74 3.92 9.45 26.87
CA GLN A 74 3.37 8.09 26.81
C GLN A 74 3.13 7.69 25.34
N MET A 75 2.50 8.56 24.56
CA MET A 75 2.36 8.37 23.10
C MET A 75 3.69 8.22 22.38
N ARG A 76 4.72 9.00 22.75
CA ARG A 76 6.05 8.90 22.12
C ARG A 76 6.75 7.59 22.46
N GLY A 77 6.49 7.05 23.66
CA GLY A 77 6.91 5.70 24.05
C GLY A 77 6.24 4.62 23.19
N ASP A 78 4.91 4.70 23.06
CA ASP A 78 4.12 3.73 22.31
C ASP A 78 4.40 3.79 20.80
N ILE A 79 4.56 4.99 20.23
CA ILE A 79 4.95 5.19 18.82
C ILE A 79 6.35 4.65 18.58
N LYS A 80 7.29 4.86 19.50
CA LYS A 80 8.66 4.34 19.35
C LYS A 80 8.67 2.82 19.43
N ALA A 81 7.92 2.23 20.37
CA ALA A 81 7.78 0.79 20.50
C ALA A 81 7.10 0.17 19.26
N SER A 82 6.06 0.81 18.74
CA SER A 82 5.36 0.38 17.52
C SER A 82 6.26 0.47 16.29
N ALA A 83 6.99 1.57 16.13
CA ALA A 83 7.91 1.76 15.01
C ALA A 83 9.10 0.77 15.07
N ASP A 84 9.62 0.49 16.27
CA ASP A 84 10.68 -0.51 16.45
C ASP A 84 10.17 -1.94 16.20
N ALA A 85 8.92 -2.24 16.55
CA ALA A 85 8.26 -3.52 16.25
C ALA A 85 8.04 -3.70 14.73
N GLU A 86 7.45 -2.72 14.04
CA GLU A 86 7.26 -2.75 12.58
C GLU A 86 8.60 -2.82 11.84
N ARG A 87 9.61 -2.07 12.30
CA ARG A 87 10.95 -2.13 11.70
C ARG A 87 11.56 -3.53 11.83
N THR A 88 11.29 -4.23 12.94
CA THR A 88 11.80 -5.59 13.16
C THR A 88 11.06 -6.59 12.28
N GLU A 89 9.74 -6.46 12.18
CA GLU A 89 8.91 -7.33 11.33
C GLU A 89 9.24 -7.15 9.84
N MET A 90 9.34 -5.91 9.38
CA MET A 90 9.72 -5.59 8.00
C MET A 90 11.16 -6.02 7.68
N LYS A 91 12.09 -5.90 8.63
CA LYS A 91 13.43 -6.45 8.45
C LYS A 91 13.37 -7.98 8.29
N SER A 92 12.53 -8.65 9.06
CA SER A 92 12.36 -10.11 8.95
C SER A 92 11.72 -10.53 7.61
N SER A 93 10.75 -9.76 7.09
CA SER A 93 10.11 -10.06 5.81
C SER A 93 11.06 -9.82 4.63
N VAL A 94 11.81 -8.71 4.66
CA VAL A 94 12.84 -8.40 3.65
C VAL A 94 13.95 -9.45 3.68
N ASP A 95 14.41 -9.87 4.86
CA ASP A 95 15.43 -10.93 4.98
C ASP A 95 14.86 -12.27 4.48
N ALA A 96 13.57 -12.56 4.67
CA ALA A 96 12.92 -13.77 4.16
C ALA A 96 12.78 -13.75 2.62
N GLU A 97 12.36 -12.64 2.03
CA GLU A 97 12.29 -12.46 0.56
C GLU A 97 13.68 -12.51 -0.06
N LEU A 98 14.68 -11.85 0.53
CA LEU A 98 16.06 -11.90 0.05
C LEU A 98 16.61 -13.34 0.05
N ASN A 99 16.30 -14.12 1.08
CA ASN A 99 16.68 -15.53 1.14
C ASN A 99 15.94 -16.38 0.10
N ARG A 100 14.67 -16.06 -0.18
CA ARG A 100 13.90 -16.71 -1.25
C ARG A 100 14.47 -16.40 -2.63
N ASP A 101 14.73 -15.14 -2.94
CA ASP A 101 15.32 -14.72 -4.21
C ASP A 101 16.71 -15.29 -4.41
N LYS A 102 17.51 -15.37 -3.33
CA LYS A 102 18.83 -16.03 -3.38
C LYS A 102 18.71 -17.52 -3.67
N ALA A 103 17.69 -18.19 -3.13
CA ALA A 103 17.43 -19.60 -3.43
C ALA A 103 16.93 -19.80 -4.86
N GLU A 104 16.06 -18.92 -5.37
CA GLU A 104 15.57 -18.96 -6.75
C GLU A 104 16.70 -18.67 -7.75
N MET A 105 17.58 -17.71 -7.47
CA MET A 105 18.78 -17.44 -8.27
C MET A 105 19.78 -18.60 -8.24
N ALA A 106 19.94 -19.28 -7.10
CA ALA A 106 20.76 -20.49 -7.01
C ALA A 106 20.15 -21.65 -7.81
N ALA A 107 18.83 -21.80 -7.81
CA ALA A 107 18.12 -22.78 -8.63
C ALA A 107 18.28 -22.48 -10.14
N LEU A 108 18.15 -21.21 -10.54
CA LEU A 108 18.40 -20.74 -11.91
C LEU A 108 19.84 -21.00 -12.36
N ARG A 109 20.84 -20.76 -11.50
CA ARG A 109 22.24 -21.10 -11.79
C ARG A 109 22.42 -22.60 -12.02
N THR A 110 21.86 -23.42 -11.13
CA THR A 110 21.87 -24.88 -11.28
C THR A 110 21.20 -25.33 -12.58
N GLN A 111 20.07 -24.70 -12.95
CA GLN A 111 19.37 -25.00 -14.20
C GLN A 111 20.21 -24.64 -15.43
N VAL A 112 20.83 -23.46 -15.44
CA VAL A 112 21.71 -23.02 -16.53
C VAL A 112 22.95 -23.91 -16.65
N GLU A 113 23.55 -24.33 -15.53
CA GLU A 113 24.65 -25.29 -15.52
C GLU A 113 24.22 -26.64 -16.08
N ASN A 114 23.07 -27.16 -15.65
CA ASN A 114 22.54 -28.43 -16.15
C ASN A 114 22.21 -28.37 -17.65
N THR A 115 21.58 -27.29 -18.13
CA THR A 115 21.33 -27.08 -19.56
C THR A 115 22.62 -26.92 -20.36
N GLY A 116 23.65 -26.30 -19.78
CA GLY A 116 24.99 -26.22 -20.37
C GLY A 116 25.67 -27.58 -20.49
N VAL A 117 25.53 -28.43 -19.47
CA VAL A 117 26.04 -29.81 -19.48
C VAL A 117 25.27 -30.67 -20.48
N GLU A 118 23.94 -30.57 -20.55
CA GLU A 118 23.12 -31.27 -21.54
C GLU A 118 23.47 -30.85 -22.98
N ALA A 119 23.70 -29.56 -23.22
CA ALA A 119 24.15 -29.07 -24.52
C ALA A 119 25.54 -29.63 -24.89
N GLN A 120 26.48 -29.71 -23.94
CA GLN A 120 27.80 -30.33 -24.17
C GLN A 120 27.70 -31.84 -24.44
N ILE A 121 26.81 -32.55 -23.75
CA ILE A 121 26.58 -33.98 -23.94
C ILE A 121 25.98 -34.23 -25.34
N THR A 122 24.99 -33.44 -25.74
CA THR A 122 24.39 -33.53 -27.09
C THR A 122 25.42 -33.26 -28.18
N VAL A 123 26.27 -32.23 -28.01
CA VAL A 123 27.37 -31.94 -28.95
C VAL A 123 28.38 -33.08 -29.00
N LYS A 124 28.77 -33.67 -27.87
CA LYS A 124 29.68 -34.83 -27.84
C LYS A 124 29.09 -36.05 -28.54
N LYS A 125 27.79 -36.31 -28.35
CA LYS A 125 27.09 -37.44 -28.97
C LYS A 125 26.98 -37.28 -30.49
N GLU A 126 26.69 -36.07 -30.97
CA GLU A 126 26.72 -35.75 -32.41
C GLU A 126 28.14 -35.89 -32.98
N LEU A 127 29.18 -35.46 -32.24
CA LEU A 127 30.58 -35.64 -32.62
C LEU A 127 31.00 -37.11 -32.72
N GLU A 128 30.58 -37.96 -31.80
CA GLU A 128 30.84 -39.41 -31.85
C GLU A 128 30.09 -40.09 -33.02
N ASN A 129 28.85 -39.69 -33.30
CA ASN A 129 28.11 -40.18 -34.45
C ASN A 129 28.82 -39.84 -35.76
N VAL A 130 29.27 -38.59 -35.93
CA VAL A 130 30.07 -38.16 -37.09
C VAL A 130 31.39 -38.93 -37.18
N ARG A 131 32.07 -39.16 -36.06
CA ARG A 131 33.34 -39.91 -36.01
C ARG A 131 33.17 -41.37 -36.43
N THR A 132 32.07 -42.00 -36.01
CA THR A 132 31.73 -43.38 -36.35
C THR A 132 31.36 -43.51 -37.84
N GLU A 133 30.66 -42.52 -38.39
CA GLU A 133 30.29 -42.47 -39.81
C GLU A 133 31.51 -42.25 -40.73
N VAL A 134 32.48 -41.43 -40.29
CA VAL A 134 33.75 -41.21 -40.99
C VAL A 134 34.65 -42.45 -40.94
N GLN A 135 34.77 -43.14 -39.79
CA GLN A 135 35.51 -44.40 -39.71
C GLN A 135 34.90 -45.48 -40.60
N LYS A 136 33.57 -45.53 -40.72
CA LYS A 136 32.86 -46.48 -41.59
C LYS A 136 33.11 -46.23 -43.08
N LYS A 137 33.30 -44.96 -43.50
CA LYS A 137 33.71 -44.60 -44.87
C LYS A 137 35.17 -44.93 -45.16
N ILE A 138 36.08 -44.71 -44.20
CA ILE A 138 37.52 -45.01 -44.36
C ILE A 138 37.78 -46.53 -44.41
N ALA A 139 37.06 -47.33 -43.62
CA ALA A 139 37.22 -48.78 -43.60
C ALA A 139 36.72 -49.50 -44.88
N ASN A 140 35.87 -48.85 -45.67
CA ASN A 140 35.32 -49.42 -46.91
C ASN A 140 36.22 -49.23 -48.14
N GLU A 141 37.16 -48.27 -48.14
CA GLU A 141 37.95 -47.94 -49.34
C GLU A 141 39.36 -48.53 -49.39
N PHE A 142 39.83 -49.20 -48.33
CA PHE A 142 41.20 -49.76 -48.30
C PHE A 142 41.23 -51.28 -48.14
N ARG A 143 40.69 -51.97 -49.14
CA ARG A 143 40.93 -53.42 -49.37
C ARG A 143 41.34 -53.69 -50.82
N SER A 144 42.64 -53.58 -51.11
CA SER A 144 43.34 -54.47 -52.06
C SER A 144 44.86 -54.30 -51.95
N GLU A 145 45.56 -55.41 -51.77
CA GLU A 145 47.01 -55.53 -51.51
C GLU A 145 47.87 -55.40 -52.79
N ASN A 146 49.08 -54.82 -52.68
CA ASN A 146 50.36 -55.57 -52.83
C ASN A 146 51.60 -54.65 -52.96
N ILE A 147 52.46 -54.71 -51.94
CA ILE A 147 53.95 -54.60 -51.83
C ILE A 147 54.73 -53.46 -52.55
N THR A 148 54.22 -52.79 -53.58
CA THR A 148 54.75 -51.50 -54.09
C THR A 148 54.49 -50.33 -53.11
N HIS A 149 53.67 -50.60 -52.09
CA HIS A 149 53.11 -49.68 -51.11
C HIS A 149 54.14 -49.10 -50.12
N LEU A 150 55.24 -49.80 -49.82
CA LEU A 150 56.17 -49.42 -48.75
C LEU A 150 57.13 -48.27 -49.14
N ILE A 151 57.56 -48.17 -50.40
CA ILE A 151 58.41 -47.05 -50.88
C ILE A 151 57.55 -45.81 -51.15
N GLY A 152 56.32 -46.00 -51.65
CA GLY A 152 55.31 -44.94 -51.76
C GLY A 152 54.89 -44.40 -50.39
N MET A 153 54.80 -45.25 -49.35
CA MET A 153 54.45 -44.84 -48.00
C MET A 153 55.48 -43.91 -47.36
N ALA A 154 56.79 -44.15 -47.47
CA ALA A 154 57.78 -43.27 -46.84
C ALA A 154 57.86 -41.87 -47.50
N ALA A 155 57.72 -41.81 -48.84
CA ALA A 155 57.62 -40.54 -49.56
C ALA A 155 56.27 -39.85 -49.32
N LYS A 156 55.18 -40.60 -49.26
CA LYS A 156 53.84 -40.11 -48.92
C LYS A 156 53.75 -39.67 -47.47
N GLU A 157 54.40 -40.33 -46.51
CA GLU A 157 54.37 -40.00 -45.08
C GLU A 157 55.17 -38.72 -44.81
N ARG A 158 56.32 -38.52 -45.45
CA ARG A 158 57.04 -37.23 -45.40
C ARG A 158 56.27 -36.10 -46.11
N THR A 159 55.68 -36.39 -47.26
CA THR A 159 54.88 -35.42 -48.02
C THR A 159 53.58 -35.09 -47.28
N GLU A 160 52.88 -36.07 -46.70
CA GLU A 160 51.69 -35.89 -45.86
C GLU A 160 52.05 -35.18 -44.56
N THR A 161 53.17 -35.46 -43.90
CA THR A 161 53.53 -34.75 -42.66
C THR A 161 53.81 -33.26 -42.92
N GLU A 162 54.59 -32.96 -43.96
CA GLU A 162 54.90 -31.58 -44.36
C GLU A 162 53.66 -30.86 -44.95
N LEU A 163 52.89 -31.50 -45.84
CA LEU A 163 51.64 -30.93 -46.35
C LEU A 163 50.58 -30.80 -45.27
N THR A 164 50.47 -31.74 -44.33
CA THR A 164 49.53 -31.61 -43.21
C THR A 164 49.93 -30.44 -42.33
N GLY A 165 51.23 -30.21 -42.10
CA GLY A 165 51.74 -29.03 -41.39
C GLY A 165 51.41 -27.72 -42.10
N VAL A 166 51.64 -27.64 -43.42
CA VAL A 166 51.33 -26.46 -44.24
C VAL A 166 49.81 -26.24 -44.34
N ILE A 167 49.02 -27.30 -44.55
CA ILE A 167 47.55 -27.25 -44.61
C ILE A 167 46.99 -26.83 -43.26
N HIS A 168 47.48 -27.37 -42.14
CA HIS A 168 47.04 -26.96 -40.80
C HIS A 168 47.40 -25.50 -40.53
N SER A 169 48.62 -25.07 -40.85
CA SER A 169 49.04 -23.69 -40.64
C SER A 169 48.20 -22.70 -41.48
N GLU A 170 47.98 -23.00 -42.75
CA GLU A 170 47.20 -22.14 -43.65
C GLU A 170 45.70 -22.20 -43.32
N ALA A 171 45.14 -23.37 -42.99
CA ALA A 171 43.75 -23.51 -42.54
C ALA A 171 43.52 -22.81 -41.20
N SER A 172 44.42 -22.94 -40.21
CA SER A 172 44.34 -22.20 -38.95
C SER A 172 44.43 -20.70 -39.18
N LYS A 173 45.27 -20.24 -40.12
CA LYS A 173 45.37 -18.83 -40.49
C LYS A 173 44.10 -18.33 -41.18
N GLN A 174 43.51 -19.11 -42.07
CA GLN A 174 42.25 -18.77 -42.75
C GLN A 174 41.05 -18.83 -41.82
N VAL A 175 41.01 -19.77 -40.86
CA VAL A 175 39.99 -19.84 -39.81
C VAL A 175 40.15 -18.68 -38.84
N ALA A 176 41.36 -18.38 -38.36
CA ALA A 176 41.60 -17.22 -37.51
C ALA A 176 41.25 -15.90 -38.22
N GLN A 177 41.55 -15.80 -39.51
CA GLN A 177 41.15 -14.67 -40.34
C GLN A 177 39.64 -14.63 -40.54
N GLY A 178 38.99 -15.76 -40.81
CA GLY A 178 37.53 -15.87 -40.93
C GLY A 178 36.79 -15.53 -39.64
N ILE A 179 37.30 -15.96 -38.48
CA ILE A 179 36.80 -15.56 -37.16
C ILE A 179 37.00 -14.06 -36.97
N LYS A 180 38.17 -13.51 -37.31
CA LYS A 180 38.44 -12.07 -37.21
C LYS A 180 37.53 -11.24 -38.12
N ASP A 181 37.23 -11.75 -39.32
CA ASP A 181 36.35 -11.10 -40.29
C ASP A 181 34.87 -11.22 -39.91
N GLN A 182 34.46 -12.32 -39.28
CA GLN A 182 33.09 -12.54 -38.80
C GLN A 182 32.83 -12.00 -37.38
N TRP A 183 33.88 -11.72 -36.61
CA TRP A 183 33.78 -11.24 -35.23
C TRP A 183 32.87 -10.02 -35.08
N PRO A 184 32.97 -8.96 -35.91
CA PRO A 184 32.08 -7.81 -35.81
C PRO A 184 30.61 -8.17 -36.04
N VAL A 185 30.33 -9.17 -36.90
CA VAL A 185 28.98 -9.65 -37.21
C VAL A 185 28.43 -10.45 -36.03
N ILE A 186 29.20 -11.39 -35.50
CA ILE A 186 28.82 -12.21 -34.34
C ILE A 186 28.58 -11.29 -33.13
N GLN A 187 29.51 -10.36 -32.86
CA GLN A 187 29.38 -9.41 -31.77
C GLN A 187 28.09 -8.59 -31.89
N LYS A 188 27.81 -8.06 -33.09
CA LYS A 188 26.59 -7.28 -33.32
C LYS A 188 25.32 -8.11 -33.11
N VAL A 189 25.28 -9.35 -33.60
CA VAL A 189 24.12 -10.24 -33.41
C VAL A 189 23.88 -10.53 -31.94
N VAL A 190 24.94 -10.82 -31.18
CA VAL A 190 24.84 -11.05 -29.73
C VAL A 190 24.37 -9.79 -29.00
N GLU A 191 24.90 -8.61 -29.35
CA GLU A 191 24.45 -7.34 -28.79
C GLU A 191 22.97 -7.05 -29.11
N ASP A 192 22.54 -7.28 -30.34
CA ASP A 192 21.16 -7.03 -30.78
C ASP A 192 20.18 -8.01 -30.10
N GLN A 193 20.50 -9.30 -30.04
CA GLN A 193 19.70 -10.30 -29.32
C GLN A 193 19.63 -10.02 -27.82
N THR A 194 20.73 -9.57 -27.22
CA THR A 194 20.75 -9.18 -25.80
C THR A 194 19.87 -7.97 -25.54
N LYS A 195 19.95 -6.93 -26.40
CA LYS A 195 19.09 -5.75 -26.30
C LYS A 195 17.62 -6.12 -26.47
N GLU A 196 17.30 -7.01 -27.40
CA GLU A 196 15.94 -7.49 -27.61
C GLU A 196 15.41 -8.27 -26.41
N ALA A 197 16.22 -9.17 -25.83
CA ALA A 197 15.86 -9.92 -24.63
C ALA A 197 15.65 -8.99 -23.42
N VAL A 198 16.54 -8.01 -23.20
CA VAL A 198 16.37 -7.01 -22.13
C VAL A 198 15.10 -6.18 -22.35
N LYS A 199 14.84 -5.76 -23.59
CA LYS A 199 13.63 -5.01 -23.95
C LYS A 199 12.36 -5.85 -23.73
N ALA A 200 12.41 -7.15 -23.99
CA ALA A 200 11.30 -8.07 -23.73
C ALA A 200 11.07 -8.30 -22.22
N LEU A 201 12.11 -8.27 -21.40
CA LEU A 201 12.01 -8.39 -19.94
C LEU A 201 11.60 -7.09 -19.23
N GLN A 202 11.83 -5.94 -19.86
CA GLN A 202 11.55 -4.63 -19.27
C GLN A 202 10.10 -4.48 -18.76
N PRO A 203 9.04 -4.87 -19.50
CA PRO A 203 7.67 -4.79 -18.99
C PRO A 203 7.42 -5.66 -17.75
N THR A 204 8.02 -6.86 -17.71
CA THR A 204 7.89 -7.78 -16.56
C THR A 204 8.56 -7.21 -15.32
N ILE A 205 9.78 -6.65 -15.48
CA ILE A 205 10.52 -6.02 -14.38
C ILE A 205 9.77 -4.78 -13.89
N SER A 206 9.34 -3.89 -14.80
CA SER A 206 8.56 -2.71 -14.43
C SER A 206 7.26 -3.10 -13.72
N GLY A 207 6.51 -4.07 -14.23
CA GLY A 207 5.27 -4.53 -13.60
C GLY A 207 5.49 -5.13 -12.20
N ALA A 208 6.58 -5.88 -12.00
CA ALA A 208 6.92 -6.42 -10.68
C ALA A 208 7.32 -5.32 -9.70
N VAL A 209 8.12 -4.34 -10.14
CA VAL A 209 8.54 -3.19 -9.33
C VAL A 209 7.36 -2.29 -8.98
N ASP A 210 6.50 -1.98 -9.94
CA ASP A 210 5.31 -1.14 -9.73
C ASP A 210 4.36 -1.79 -8.73
N LYS A 211 4.11 -3.11 -8.88
CA LYS A 211 3.28 -3.86 -7.94
C LYS A 211 3.88 -3.90 -6.54
N ALA A 212 5.17 -4.24 -6.40
CA ALA A 212 5.83 -4.28 -5.10
C ALA A 212 5.83 -2.89 -4.43
N THR A 213 6.04 -1.83 -5.22
CA THR A 213 5.97 -0.45 -4.73
C THR A 213 4.56 -0.10 -4.28
N GLN A 214 3.54 -0.45 -5.06
CA GLN A 214 2.14 -0.19 -4.72
C GLN A 214 1.72 -0.96 -3.46
N ASP A 215 2.09 -2.22 -3.34
CA ASP A 215 1.79 -3.06 -2.18
C ASP A 215 2.48 -2.50 -0.92
N GLN A 216 3.74 -2.09 -1.00
CA GLN A 216 4.46 -1.43 0.10
C GLN A 216 3.84 -0.08 0.49
N VAL A 217 3.47 0.75 -0.49
CA VAL A 217 2.81 2.03 -0.24
C VAL A 217 1.45 1.80 0.42
N HIS A 218 0.66 0.85 -0.06
CA HIS A 218 -0.64 0.54 0.54
C HIS A 218 -0.49 0.05 1.98
N ALA A 219 0.41 -0.91 2.23
CA ALA A 219 0.67 -1.44 3.56
C ALA A 219 1.15 -0.37 4.54
N ALA A 220 1.92 0.63 4.07
CA ALA A 220 2.38 1.73 4.92
C ALA A 220 1.30 2.80 5.16
N VAL A 221 0.45 3.08 4.17
CA VAL A 221 -0.53 4.18 4.24
C VAL A 221 -1.82 3.77 4.94
N GLU A 222 -2.27 2.53 4.78
CA GLU A 222 -3.55 2.05 5.32
C GLU A 222 -3.66 2.20 6.86
N PRO A 223 -2.64 1.82 7.66
CA PRO A 223 -2.70 2.02 9.12
C PRO A 223 -2.77 3.50 9.50
N ILE A 224 -2.04 4.38 8.79
CA ILE A 224 -2.05 5.82 9.03
C ILE A 224 -3.42 6.41 8.71
N GLN A 225 -4.01 6.03 7.57
CA GLN A 225 -5.33 6.49 7.17
C GLN A 225 -6.41 6.04 8.16
N SER A 226 -6.32 4.79 8.64
CA SER A 226 -7.20 4.27 9.69
C SER A 226 -7.06 5.05 10.99
N GLN A 227 -5.83 5.32 11.44
CA GLN A 227 -5.58 6.11 12.65
C GLN A 227 -6.10 7.55 12.51
N MET A 228 -5.86 8.21 11.38
CA MET A 228 -6.36 9.56 11.12
C MET A 228 -7.89 9.62 11.15
N THR A 229 -8.56 8.61 10.60
CA THR A 229 -10.02 8.50 10.65
C THR A 229 -10.50 8.36 12.10
N ALA A 230 -9.88 7.47 12.88
CA ALA A 230 -10.21 7.30 14.30
C ALA A 230 -9.98 8.57 15.14
N TYR A 231 -8.91 9.33 14.86
CA TYR A 231 -8.69 10.64 15.48
C TYR A 231 -9.77 11.65 15.08
N GLY A 232 -10.13 11.69 13.80
CA GLY A 232 -11.21 12.56 13.30
C GLY A 232 -12.54 12.29 14.00
N ASP A 233 -12.89 11.02 14.17
CA ASP A 233 -14.11 10.63 14.90
C ASP A 233 -14.04 11.03 16.38
N SER A 234 -12.88 10.86 17.03
CA SER A 234 -12.68 11.25 18.43
C SER A 234 -12.85 12.76 18.63
N ILE A 235 -12.26 13.58 17.75
CA ILE A 235 -12.41 15.05 17.78
C ILE A 235 -13.87 15.43 17.56
N ARG A 236 -14.57 14.78 16.62
CA ARG A 236 -16.00 15.02 16.38
C ARG A 236 -16.83 14.74 17.63
N MET A 237 -16.58 13.63 18.33
CA MET A 237 -17.27 13.29 19.57
C MET A 237 -17.04 14.34 20.67
N VAL A 238 -15.79 14.75 20.90
CA VAL A 238 -15.47 15.78 21.91
C VAL A 238 -16.12 17.13 21.58
N ASN A 239 -16.15 17.52 20.30
CA ASN A 239 -16.84 18.73 19.87
C ASN A 239 -18.35 18.65 20.12
N LEU A 240 -18.98 17.51 19.82
CA LEU A 240 -20.41 17.29 20.10
C LEU A 240 -20.69 17.36 21.60
N GLU A 241 -19.83 16.79 22.45
CA GLU A 241 -19.98 16.88 23.91
C GLU A 241 -19.90 18.33 24.40
N THR A 242 -18.95 19.10 23.85
CA THR A 242 -18.78 20.52 24.18
C THR A 242 -19.98 21.35 23.74
N LEU A 243 -20.46 21.15 22.51
CA LEU A 243 -21.63 21.83 21.97
C LEU A 243 -22.90 21.49 22.76
N ALA A 244 -23.13 20.20 23.06
CA ALA A 244 -24.30 19.76 23.82
C ALA A 244 -24.31 20.34 25.24
N ARG A 245 -23.16 20.40 25.91
CA ARG A 245 -23.03 21.09 27.20
C ARG A 245 -23.19 22.61 27.10
N GLY A 246 -22.92 23.17 25.92
CA GLY A 246 -23.16 24.56 25.57
C GLY A 246 -24.59 24.86 25.11
N ASP A 247 -25.57 24.03 25.49
CA ASP A 247 -26.99 24.18 25.16
C ASP A 247 -27.37 23.88 23.69
N ASP A 248 -26.49 23.26 22.90
CA ASP A 248 -26.81 22.82 21.52
C ASP A 248 -27.61 21.51 21.53
N ARG A 249 -28.91 21.62 21.23
CA ARG A 249 -29.82 20.47 21.15
C ARG A 249 -29.44 19.49 20.05
N GLY A 250 -28.99 19.96 18.89
CA GLY A 250 -28.65 19.08 17.77
C GLY A 250 -27.50 18.13 18.14
N ALA A 251 -26.49 18.67 18.84
CA ALA A 251 -25.41 17.89 19.39
C ALA A 251 -25.89 16.91 20.47
N PHE A 252 -26.77 17.35 21.38
CA PHE A 252 -27.38 16.49 22.40
C PHE A 252 -28.17 15.33 21.78
N ASP A 253 -29.06 15.61 20.83
CA ASP A 253 -29.90 14.61 20.16
C ASP A 253 -29.04 13.59 19.40
N TYR A 254 -27.94 14.04 18.79
CA TYR A 254 -26.97 13.15 18.17
C TYR A 254 -26.27 12.25 19.19
N LEU A 255 -25.75 12.81 20.28
CA LEU A 255 -25.12 12.03 21.36
C LEU A 255 -26.10 11.04 22.00
N PHE A 256 -27.35 11.43 22.19
CA PHE A 256 -28.40 10.53 22.67
C PHE A 256 -28.58 9.35 21.72
N GLN A 257 -28.63 9.60 20.41
CA GLN A 257 -28.69 8.53 19.40
C GLN A 257 -27.44 7.63 19.41
N VAL A 258 -26.24 8.17 19.65
CA VAL A 258 -25.03 7.36 19.83
C VAL A 258 -25.14 6.50 21.09
N ALA A 259 -25.59 7.05 22.21
CA ALA A 259 -25.76 6.34 23.47
C ALA A 259 -26.73 5.16 23.34
N VAL A 260 -27.87 5.34 22.64
CA VAL A 260 -28.88 4.29 22.44
C VAL A 260 -28.58 3.32 21.29
N GLY A 261 -27.42 3.43 20.62
CA GLY A 261 -27.02 2.49 19.58
C GLY A 261 -27.60 2.76 18.19
N SER A 262 -28.14 3.96 17.95
CA SER A 262 -28.79 4.33 16.68
C SER A 262 -27.87 5.01 15.66
N LYS A 263 -26.57 5.15 15.98
CA LYS A 263 -25.56 5.75 15.09
C LYS A 263 -24.39 4.79 14.82
N PRO A 264 -23.69 4.91 13.68
CA PRO A 264 -22.49 4.10 13.39
C PRO A 264 -21.43 4.18 14.48
N GLU A 265 -21.24 5.35 15.07
CA GLU A 265 -20.28 5.64 16.14
C GLU A 265 -20.54 4.81 17.41
N SER A 266 -21.78 4.32 17.60
CA SER A 266 -22.14 3.44 18.70
C SER A 266 -21.42 2.09 18.67
N ALA A 267 -20.84 1.69 17.52
CA ALA A 267 -20.01 0.50 17.41
C ALA A 267 -18.70 0.63 18.22
N ASN A 268 -18.22 1.86 18.42
CA ASN A 268 -17.10 2.13 19.32
C ASN A 268 -17.62 2.24 20.75
N THR A 269 -17.20 1.31 21.62
CA THR A 269 -17.67 1.24 23.00
C THR A 269 -17.32 2.47 23.82
N ASP A 270 -16.20 3.13 23.53
CA ASP A 270 -15.76 4.31 24.27
C ASP A 270 -16.57 5.53 23.86
N PHE A 271 -16.86 5.70 22.57
CA PHE A 271 -17.77 6.76 22.10
C PHE A 271 -19.18 6.58 22.68
N ARG A 272 -19.68 5.35 22.73
CA ARG A 272 -20.99 5.08 23.34
C ARG A 272 -21.02 5.43 24.83
N LYS A 273 -19.97 5.08 25.60
CA LYS A 273 -19.86 5.42 27.03
C LYS A 273 -19.74 6.93 27.25
N ALA A 274 -18.95 7.62 26.43
CA ALA A 274 -18.77 9.06 26.53
C ALA A 274 -20.07 9.82 26.21
N ALA A 275 -20.79 9.38 25.16
CA ALA A 275 -22.10 9.90 24.82
C ALA A 275 -23.14 9.66 25.93
N ASP A 276 -23.24 8.43 26.44
CA ASP A 276 -24.15 8.08 27.55
C ASP A 276 -23.86 8.91 28.81
N SER A 277 -22.58 9.02 29.19
CA SER A 277 -22.16 9.81 30.35
C SER A 277 -22.48 11.30 30.18
N THR A 278 -22.23 11.86 28.99
CA THR A 278 -22.48 13.29 28.72
C THR A 278 -23.97 13.59 28.68
N VAL A 279 -24.76 12.76 28.01
CA VAL A 279 -26.22 12.91 27.99
C VAL A 279 -26.81 12.77 29.39
N GLY A 280 -26.36 11.78 30.16
CA GLY A 280 -26.79 11.60 31.55
C GLY A 280 -26.45 12.78 32.45
N ALA A 281 -25.29 13.42 32.24
CA ALA A 281 -24.90 14.64 32.94
C ALA A 281 -25.82 15.82 32.57
N ILE A 282 -26.04 16.07 31.27
CA ILE A 282 -26.91 17.15 30.79
C ILE A 282 -28.34 16.97 31.29
N ILE A 283 -28.89 15.75 31.24
CA ILE A 283 -30.23 15.46 31.76
C ILE A 283 -30.32 15.83 33.25
N ARG A 284 -29.32 15.45 34.05
CA ARG A 284 -29.29 15.74 35.48
C ARG A 284 -29.17 17.24 35.75
N GLU A 285 -28.30 17.94 35.02
CA GLU A 285 -28.11 19.39 35.16
C GLU A 285 -29.36 20.16 34.76
N THR A 286 -30.03 19.71 33.69
CA THR A 286 -31.23 20.35 33.13
C THR A 286 -32.46 20.13 33.99
N GLU A 287 -32.67 18.93 34.53
CA GLU A 287 -33.87 18.58 35.32
C GLU A 287 -33.83 19.06 36.77
N PHE A 288 -32.64 19.32 37.31
CA PHE A 288 -32.45 19.84 38.66
C PHE A 288 -31.80 21.24 38.66
N PRO A 289 -32.35 22.23 37.92
CA PRO A 289 -31.71 23.52 37.81
C PRO A 289 -31.96 24.34 39.08
N LEU A 290 -30.96 25.13 39.48
CA LEU A 290 -31.19 26.28 40.34
C LEU A 290 -31.97 27.31 39.52
N GLN A 291 -33.26 27.48 39.80
CA GLN A 291 -34.10 28.41 39.05
C GLN A 291 -33.68 29.85 39.35
N ILE A 292 -33.12 30.55 38.35
CA ILE A 292 -32.94 32.00 38.37
C ILE A 292 -34.02 32.57 37.46
N THR A 293 -35.10 33.09 38.04
CA THR A 293 -36.17 33.73 37.26
C THR A 293 -35.66 35.08 36.74
N GLN A 294 -35.54 35.22 35.42
CA GLN A 294 -35.33 36.53 34.80
C GLN A 294 -36.66 37.30 34.76
N THR A 295 -36.61 38.59 35.11
CA THR A 295 -37.77 39.48 35.06
C THR A 295 -37.67 40.40 33.86
N PHE A 296 -38.75 40.54 33.10
CA PHE A 296 -38.84 41.48 31.99
C PHE A 296 -39.12 42.89 32.51
N LYS A 297 -38.49 43.90 31.91
CA LYS A 297 -38.83 45.32 32.16
C LYS A 297 -40.14 45.72 31.47
N GLU A 298 -40.54 45.00 30.43
CA GLU A 298 -41.73 45.27 29.63
C GLU A 298 -42.98 44.61 30.22
N LYS A 299 -44.15 45.13 29.87
CA LYS A 299 -45.44 44.59 30.34
C LYS A 299 -45.64 43.17 29.79
N GLN A 300 -45.74 42.19 30.69
CA GLN A 300 -45.91 40.77 30.39
C GLN A 300 -47.34 40.44 29.93
N THR A 301 -47.69 40.86 28.72
CA THR A 301 -48.93 40.40 28.07
C THR A 301 -48.70 39.04 27.39
N PRO A 302 -49.74 38.18 27.25
CA PRO A 302 -49.60 36.89 26.56
C PRO A 302 -49.03 37.05 25.14
N GLU A 303 -49.47 38.08 24.42
CA GLU A 303 -49.03 38.38 23.06
C GLU A 303 -47.56 38.80 23.01
N ALA A 304 -47.11 39.63 23.96
CA ALA A 304 -45.70 40.01 24.08
C ALA A 304 -44.82 38.80 24.39
N MET A 305 -45.26 37.91 25.29
CA MET A 305 -44.51 36.69 25.62
C MET A 305 -44.41 35.75 24.42
N LYS A 306 -45.48 35.59 23.61
CA LYS A 306 -45.41 34.82 22.34
C LYS A 306 -44.39 35.40 21.37
N HIS A 307 -44.23 36.72 21.32
CA HIS A 307 -43.21 37.36 20.50
C HIS A 307 -41.79 36.99 20.95
N PHE A 308 -41.52 37.07 22.26
CA PHE A 308 -40.21 36.69 22.82
C PHE A 308 -39.88 35.20 22.65
N MET A 309 -40.87 34.31 22.57
CA MET A 309 -40.65 32.89 22.25
C MET A 309 -40.09 32.66 20.83
N SER A 310 -40.14 33.66 19.95
CA SER A 310 -39.51 33.61 18.62
C SER A 310 -38.18 34.37 18.56
N SER A 311 -37.67 34.87 19.69
CA SER A 311 -36.41 35.60 19.74
C SER A 311 -35.23 34.71 19.32
N PRO A 312 -34.20 35.25 18.64
CA PRO A 312 -32.95 34.51 18.42
C PRO A 312 -32.20 34.20 19.73
N ASN A 313 -32.43 34.97 20.79
CA ASN A 313 -31.81 34.76 22.10
C ASN A 313 -32.55 33.66 22.89
N ASN A 314 -31.84 32.60 23.29
CA ASN A 314 -32.41 31.49 24.07
C ASN A 314 -32.90 31.95 25.45
N GLU A 315 -32.16 32.83 26.14
CA GLU A 315 -32.56 33.34 27.46
C GLU A 315 -33.90 34.07 27.42
N GLU A 316 -34.14 34.85 26.36
CA GLU A 316 -35.43 35.55 26.16
C GLU A 316 -36.58 34.55 25.92
N ARG A 317 -36.32 33.48 25.15
CA ARG A 317 -37.31 32.42 24.91
C ARG A 317 -37.64 31.66 26.21
N GLU A 318 -36.63 31.34 27.01
CA GLU A 318 -36.83 30.71 28.33
C GLU A 318 -37.62 31.59 29.28
N ALA A 319 -37.21 32.85 29.42
CA ALA A 319 -37.89 33.82 30.27
C ALA A 319 -39.35 34.01 29.82
N ALA A 320 -39.61 34.02 28.50
CA ALA A 320 -40.96 34.13 27.97
C ALA A 320 -41.84 32.92 28.36
N LEU A 321 -41.27 31.71 28.36
CA LEU A 321 -41.96 30.49 28.81
C LEU A 321 -42.27 30.52 30.31
N ASP A 322 -41.33 30.99 31.13
CA ASP A 322 -41.51 31.10 32.59
C ASP A 322 -42.58 32.15 32.97
N ASN A 323 -42.65 33.26 32.22
CA ASN A 323 -43.56 34.37 32.51
C ASN A 323 -44.91 34.28 31.78
N TYR A 324 -45.15 33.26 30.95
CA TYR A 324 -46.42 33.09 30.27
C TYR A 324 -47.56 32.73 31.25
N PRO A 325 -48.80 33.26 31.08
CA PRO A 325 -49.91 32.99 31.99
C PRO A 325 -50.15 31.49 32.22
N GLN A 326 -50.20 31.07 33.49
CA GLN A 326 -50.06 29.67 33.86
C GLN A 326 -51.21 28.76 33.36
N ASP A 327 -52.41 29.30 33.18
CA ASP A 327 -53.61 28.55 32.80
C ASP A 327 -54.00 28.69 31.33
N ASP A 328 -53.31 29.53 30.56
CA ASP A 328 -53.65 29.77 29.17
C ASP A 328 -53.13 28.64 28.27
N LYS A 329 -54.07 27.80 27.80
CA LYS A 329 -53.81 26.66 26.91
C LYS A 329 -53.57 27.05 25.45
N SER A 330 -53.81 28.30 25.05
CA SER A 330 -53.60 28.76 23.68
C SER A 330 -52.13 28.73 23.24
N ILE A 331 -51.20 28.57 24.18
CA ILE A 331 -49.76 28.43 23.91
C ILE A 331 -49.37 27.03 23.43
N LEU A 332 -50.20 26.00 23.63
CA LEU A 332 -49.84 24.60 23.33
C LEU A 332 -49.27 24.39 21.91
N PRO A 333 -49.84 24.99 20.83
CA PRO A 333 -49.23 24.88 19.50
C PRO A 333 -47.82 25.47 19.42
N VAL A 334 -47.56 26.59 20.10
CA VAL A 334 -46.24 27.23 20.14
C VAL A 334 -45.25 26.33 20.89
N LEU A 335 -45.66 25.77 22.03
CA LEU A 335 -44.82 24.83 22.79
C LEU A 335 -44.43 23.61 21.93
N ILE A 336 -45.34 23.10 21.11
CA ILE A 336 -45.06 21.96 20.23
C ILE A 336 -44.05 22.31 19.15
N GLU A 337 -44.13 23.50 18.53
CA GLU A 337 -43.11 23.94 17.57
C GLU A 337 -41.74 24.11 18.24
N MET A 338 -41.69 24.65 19.46
CA MET A 338 -40.44 24.74 20.22
C MET A 338 -39.89 23.34 20.57
N ILE A 339 -40.76 22.43 21.03
CA ILE A 339 -40.38 21.03 21.30
C ILE A 339 -39.87 20.34 20.05
N LYS A 340 -40.39 20.67 18.88
CA LYS A 340 -39.98 20.07 17.61
C LYS A 340 -38.64 20.59 17.09
N SER A 341 -38.37 21.89 17.22
CA SER A 341 -37.28 22.53 16.47
C SER A 341 -36.46 23.58 17.19
N ASP A 342 -36.73 23.91 18.47
CA ASP A 342 -35.88 24.87 19.17
C ASP A 342 -34.46 24.31 19.32
N PRO A 343 -33.41 25.08 18.98
CA PRO A 343 -32.03 24.62 19.05
C PRO A 343 -31.48 24.55 20.48
N SER A 344 -32.17 25.12 21.47
CA SER A 344 -31.73 25.14 22.87
C SER A 344 -32.33 23.97 23.67
N ILE A 345 -31.48 23.29 24.43
CA ILE A 345 -31.90 22.23 25.36
C ILE A 345 -32.72 22.82 26.50
N SER A 346 -32.29 23.98 27.00
CA SER A 346 -32.90 24.69 28.12
C SER A 346 -34.30 25.20 27.75
N VAL A 347 -34.45 25.80 26.57
CA VAL A 347 -35.76 26.19 26.03
C VAL A 347 -36.66 24.97 25.80
N LEU A 348 -36.14 23.89 25.21
CA LEU A 348 -36.87 22.64 25.04
C LEU A 348 -37.40 22.11 26.40
N HIS A 349 -36.54 22.06 27.42
CA HIS A 349 -36.92 21.60 28.74
C HIS A 349 -38.05 22.43 29.35
N LYS A 350 -37.94 23.77 29.29
CA LYS A 350 -38.99 24.69 29.76
C LYS A 350 -40.30 24.49 29.01
N ALA A 351 -40.24 24.33 27.69
CA ALA A 351 -41.41 24.05 26.86
C ALA A 351 -42.09 22.74 27.26
N VAL A 352 -41.32 21.68 27.55
CA VAL A 352 -41.85 20.38 28.00
C VAL A 352 -42.45 20.45 29.41
N ILE A 353 -41.82 21.15 30.36
CA ILE A 353 -42.42 21.40 31.69
C ILE A 353 -43.76 22.10 31.53
N ARG A 354 -43.81 23.17 30.73
CA ARG A 354 -45.03 23.96 30.50
C ARG A 354 -46.11 23.11 29.84
N PHE A 355 -45.73 22.32 28.83
CA PHE A 355 -46.62 21.41 28.14
C PHE A 355 -47.23 20.38 29.10
N ASN A 356 -46.41 19.74 29.92
CA ASN A 356 -46.84 18.78 30.94
C ASN A 356 -47.81 19.41 31.94
N ALA A 357 -47.55 20.63 32.41
CA ALA A 357 -48.41 21.33 33.36
C ALA A 357 -49.82 21.60 32.81
N LEU A 358 -49.90 22.00 31.53
CA LEU A 358 -51.16 22.31 30.84
C LEU A 358 -51.95 21.06 30.41
N THR A 359 -51.26 19.97 30.07
CA THR A 359 -51.85 18.72 29.57
C THR A 359 -51.96 17.61 30.61
N LYS A 360 -51.45 17.85 31.83
CA LYS A 360 -51.37 16.89 32.94
C LYS A 360 -50.60 15.61 32.57
N GLN A 361 -49.62 15.73 31.67
CA GLN A 361 -48.71 14.65 31.29
C GLN A 361 -47.40 14.74 32.09
N SER A 362 -46.52 13.75 31.94
CA SER A 362 -45.24 13.66 32.66
C SER A 362 -44.10 13.22 31.75
N PHE A 363 -44.03 13.78 30.54
CA PHE A 363 -42.95 13.49 29.60
C PHE A 363 -41.63 14.10 30.05
N ARG A 364 -40.52 13.46 29.70
CA ARG A 364 -39.17 14.00 29.86
C ARG A 364 -38.79 14.80 28.61
N PHE A 365 -37.89 15.78 28.73
CA PHE A 365 -37.59 16.67 27.59
C PHE A 365 -36.93 15.94 26.41
N PHE A 366 -36.13 14.92 26.69
CA PHE A 366 -35.50 14.05 25.69
C PHE A 366 -36.48 13.07 25.01
N GLN A 367 -37.76 13.05 25.41
CA GLN A 367 -38.82 12.22 24.79
C GLN A 367 -39.64 13.01 23.75
N SER A 368 -38.99 13.89 22.98
CA SER A 368 -39.66 14.75 22.01
C SER A 368 -40.56 13.97 21.03
N ASP A 369 -40.12 12.81 20.54
CA ASP A 369 -40.91 11.96 19.64
C ASP A 369 -42.21 11.43 20.28
N GLU A 370 -42.16 11.08 21.57
CA GLU A 370 -43.35 10.59 22.29
C GLU A 370 -44.35 11.72 22.50
N ILE A 371 -43.86 12.92 22.84
CA ILE A 371 -44.68 14.13 23.00
C ILE A 371 -45.38 14.46 21.68
N LEU A 372 -44.65 14.48 20.56
CA LEU A 372 -45.22 14.79 19.25
C LEU A 372 -46.26 13.74 18.82
N LYS A 373 -45.99 12.44 19.05
CA LYS A 373 -46.97 11.37 18.79
C LYS A 373 -48.22 11.52 19.66
N TRP A 374 -48.07 11.90 20.93
CA TRP A 374 -49.20 12.13 21.83
C TRP A 374 -50.00 13.36 21.40
N TRP A 375 -49.34 14.47 21.08
CA TRP A 375 -50.00 15.71 20.65
C TRP A 375 -50.84 15.50 19.41
N ASN A 376 -50.30 14.84 18.39
CA ASN A 376 -51.02 14.55 17.15
C ASN A 376 -52.33 13.80 17.38
N LYS A 377 -52.39 12.93 18.39
CA LYS A 377 -53.59 12.16 18.75
C LYS A 377 -54.60 12.97 19.58
N ASN A 378 -54.13 13.91 20.41
CA ASN A 378 -54.94 14.54 21.44
C ASN A 378 -55.26 16.02 21.19
N GLN A 379 -54.59 16.67 20.22
CA GLN A 379 -54.70 18.11 19.96
C GLN A 379 -56.14 18.64 19.81
N ASN A 380 -57.06 17.82 19.29
CA ASN A 380 -58.46 18.22 19.10
C ASN A 380 -59.21 18.45 20.42
N SER A 381 -58.74 17.87 21.53
CA SER A 381 -59.30 18.09 22.87
C SER A 381 -58.82 19.39 23.52
N TYR A 382 -57.94 20.14 22.85
CA TYR A 382 -57.30 21.37 23.33
C TYR A 382 -57.49 22.54 22.35
N LYS A 383 -58.35 22.37 21.33
CA LYS A 383 -58.74 23.41 20.38
C LYS A 383 -59.87 24.28 20.91
#